data_AF-A0A9P8S615-F1
#
_entry.id   AF-A0A9P8S615-F1
#
_cell.length_a   1.000
_cell.length_b   1.000
_cell.length_c   1.000
_cell.angle_alpha   90.00
_cell.angle_beta   90.00
_cell.angle_gamma   90.00
#
_symmetry.space_group_name_H-M   'P 1'
#
loop_
_entity.id
_entity.type
_entity.pdbx_description
1 polymer ?
#
loop_
_entity_poly.entity_id
_entity_poly.type
_entity_poly.pdbx_seq_one_letter_code
_entity_poly.pdbx_strand_id
1 'polypeptide(L)'
;MGKFMLSFILGIALGDWLSVFSAAAFNHHRRATTCDFSNTFALSVEEQNLNQQLPNYGLFGPTLIQKAGFVPQVDQISNNFCGADSFDKAKQSVREAGKLLFQFAIGRAQNDNTGGEVDRYDDRPLYWARLTLTKAIKQWKSGFEMSDNARKELVTTFDLASRGLDSVSFPTGNSARRVMVAGFDPFQLNADIRTANPSGAIALQLSGKTFNTSDGPIVVHAVVLPVLYGENGFDDGVVEAAFGPALQDAERRPDGIVTISQGLPEQFDIERWAGGWRGGFPDNNNVQSTGPVPPAAGWPQPNLNFIETTLPYQQMQDAATGPFKVRYNTEFCEWPKGSPTTEPCIRHDSGVPASDSIPAEGGGGDYLSNESMYRANRLRVGLELTNLRGGHLHVPVLGFPDGNAPSDQKFEKKRLDIISQALQLVEAVGKP
;
A
#
# COMPACT_ATOMS: atom_id res chain seq x y z
N MET A 1 -65.01 -30.11 26.98
CA MET A 1 -65.64 -28.79 26.79
C MET A 1 -64.52 -27.78 26.63
N GLY A 2 -64.10 -27.48 25.39
CA GLY A 2 -64.35 -26.18 24.73
C GLY A 2 -63.32 -25.14 25.20
N LYS A 3 -62.55 -24.43 24.38
CA LYS A 3 -62.82 -23.85 23.07
C LYS A 3 -61.48 -23.52 22.37
N PHE A 4 -61.49 -23.66 21.05
CA PHE A 4 -60.59 -23.00 20.10
C PHE A 4 -60.95 -21.50 20.00
N MET A 5 -59.93 -20.62 19.94
CA MET A 5 -59.83 -19.41 19.09
C MET A 5 -58.57 -18.62 19.52
N LEU A 6 -57.49 -18.57 18.74
CA LEU A 6 -57.19 -17.65 17.62
C LEU A 6 -56.88 -16.19 18.05
N SER A 7 -55.62 -15.75 17.91
CA SER A 7 -55.29 -14.50 17.22
C SER A 7 -53.77 -14.28 17.01
N PHE A 8 -53.45 -14.16 15.71
CA PHE A 8 -52.50 -13.22 15.09
C PHE A 8 -51.05 -13.16 15.56
N ILE A 9 -50.17 -13.83 14.80
CA ILE A 9 -48.84 -13.31 14.50
C ILE A 9 -48.78 -13.09 12.98
N LEU A 10 -48.71 -11.82 12.61
CA LEU A 10 -48.51 -11.35 11.24
C LEU A 10 -47.06 -11.64 10.86
N GLY A 11 -46.87 -12.42 9.80
CA GLY A 11 -45.57 -12.67 9.21
C GLY A 11 -45.06 -11.46 8.42
N ILE A 12 -43.76 -11.20 8.54
CA ILE A 12 -42.96 -10.64 7.44
C ILE A 12 -41.72 -11.52 7.32
N ALA A 13 -41.53 -12.04 6.11
CA ALA A 13 -40.53 -13.02 5.73
C ALA A 13 -39.11 -12.48 5.93
N LEU A 14 -38.27 -13.26 6.61
CA LEU A 14 -36.82 -13.19 6.50
C LEU A 14 -36.44 -13.81 5.15
N GLY A 15 -36.18 -12.95 4.17
CA GLY A 15 -35.67 -13.35 2.87
C GLY A 15 -34.18 -13.68 2.97
N ASP A 16 -33.84 -14.90 2.58
CA ASP A 16 -32.49 -15.41 2.36
C ASP A 16 -31.68 -14.49 1.43
N TRP A 17 -30.54 -14.00 1.91
CA TRP A 17 -29.47 -13.44 1.07
C TRP A 17 -28.24 -14.35 1.15
N LEU A 18 -28.42 -15.56 0.63
CA LEU A 18 -27.35 -16.45 0.21
C LEU A 18 -27.36 -16.51 -1.31
N SER A 19 -26.17 -16.44 -1.91
CA SER A 19 -25.84 -16.82 -3.29
C SER A 19 -26.49 -16.02 -4.43
N VAL A 20 -25.79 -14.96 -4.88
CA VAL A 20 -25.71 -14.63 -6.32
C VAL A 20 -24.26 -14.29 -6.69
N PHE A 21 -23.38 -15.29 -6.63
CA PHE A 21 -22.26 -15.35 -7.59
C PHE A 21 -22.83 -16.02 -8.83
N SER A 22 -23.50 -15.24 -9.69
CA SER A 22 -23.76 -15.70 -11.04
C SER A 22 -22.43 -15.67 -11.77
N ALA A 23 -21.77 -16.83 -11.83
CA ALA A 23 -20.71 -17.09 -12.78
C ALA A 23 -21.35 -16.96 -14.17
N ALA A 24 -21.32 -15.75 -14.74
CA ALA A 24 -21.55 -15.55 -16.14
C ALA A 24 -20.44 -16.30 -16.89
N ALA A 25 -20.75 -17.54 -17.29
CA ALA A 25 -19.92 -18.35 -18.14
C ALA A 25 -19.72 -17.61 -19.46
N PHE A 26 -18.59 -16.92 -19.60
CA PHE A 26 -18.04 -16.53 -20.89
C PHE A 26 -17.54 -17.78 -21.62
N ASN A 27 -18.48 -18.59 -22.11
CA ASN A 27 -18.21 -19.61 -23.10
C ASN A 27 -18.10 -18.92 -24.47
N HIS A 28 -16.93 -18.35 -24.73
CA HIS A 28 -16.43 -18.20 -26.08
C HIS A 28 -15.28 -19.17 -26.25
N HIS A 29 -15.38 -20.03 -27.27
CA HIS A 29 -14.26 -20.81 -27.79
C HIS A 29 -13.11 -19.85 -28.15
N ARG A 30 -12.24 -19.55 -27.18
CA ARG A 30 -10.98 -18.86 -27.44
C ARG A 30 -10.09 -19.87 -28.17
N ARG A 31 -9.73 -19.56 -29.42
CA ARG A 31 -8.47 -20.07 -29.97
C ARG A 31 -7.41 -19.78 -28.91
N ALA A 32 -6.57 -20.76 -28.59
CA ALA A 32 -5.40 -20.52 -27.76
C ALA A 32 -4.52 -19.49 -28.49
N THR A 33 -4.69 -18.22 -28.14
CA THR A 33 -3.81 -17.15 -28.60
C THR A 33 -2.48 -17.44 -27.92
N THR A 34 -1.49 -17.95 -28.64
CA THR A 34 -0.13 -18.03 -28.13
C THR A 34 0.30 -16.60 -27.83
N CYS A 35 0.43 -16.27 -26.54
CA CYS A 35 0.90 -14.95 -26.16
C CYS A 35 2.36 -14.79 -26.60
N ASP A 36 2.65 -13.81 -27.45
CA ASP A 36 4.00 -13.52 -27.90
C ASP A 36 4.58 -12.37 -27.07
N PHE A 37 5.84 -12.53 -26.65
CA PHE A 37 6.58 -11.57 -25.87
C PHE A 37 7.87 -11.15 -26.60
N SER A 38 8.21 -9.88 -26.51
CA SER A 38 9.43 -9.28 -27.05
C SER A 38 10.37 -8.87 -25.94
N ASN A 39 11.62 -9.32 -26.01
CA ASN A 39 12.68 -8.87 -25.10
C ASN A 39 13.30 -7.52 -25.54
N THR A 40 12.70 -6.82 -26.50
CA THR A 40 13.21 -5.54 -27.02
C THR A 40 13.00 -4.37 -26.06
N PHE A 41 12.06 -4.49 -25.12
CA PHE A 41 11.79 -3.45 -24.12
C PHE A 41 12.71 -3.62 -22.91
N ALA A 42 13.42 -2.55 -22.55
CA ALA A 42 14.29 -2.53 -21.39
C ALA A 42 13.49 -2.71 -20.09
N LEU A 43 13.97 -3.63 -19.26
CA LEU A 43 13.44 -3.87 -17.92
C LEU A 43 13.97 -2.78 -16.98
N SER A 44 13.12 -2.33 -16.05
CA SER A 44 13.56 -1.53 -14.91
C SER A 44 14.49 -2.35 -14.01
N VAL A 45 15.20 -1.71 -13.08
CA VAL A 45 16.04 -2.45 -12.12
C VAL A 45 15.18 -3.39 -11.28
N GLU A 46 13.99 -2.95 -10.85
CA GLU A 46 13.04 -3.83 -10.16
C GLU A 46 12.68 -5.07 -10.98
N GLU A 47 12.33 -4.89 -12.26
CA GLU A 47 11.97 -5.99 -13.14
C GLU A 47 13.16 -6.93 -13.41
N GLN A 48 14.39 -6.41 -13.41
CA GLN A 48 15.61 -7.22 -13.52
C GLN A 48 15.83 -8.12 -12.30
N ASN A 49 15.33 -7.73 -11.13
CA ASN A 49 15.47 -8.53 -9.91
C ASN A 49 14.75 -9.89 -9.98
N LEU A 50 13.82 -10.08 -10.92
CA LEU A 50 13.21 -11.39 -11.21
C LEU A 50 14.24 -12.47 -11.61
N ASN A 51 15.43 -12.07 -12.05
CA ASN A 51 16.52 -12.98 -12.41
C ASN A 51 17.47 -13.32 -11.24
N GLN A 52 17.30 -12.68 -10.08
CA GLN A 52 18.16 -12.95 -8.92
C GLN A 52 17.91 -14.35 -8.36
N GLN A 53 19.00 -15.00 -7.96
CA GLN A 53 18.99 -16.34 -7.40
C GLN A 53 19.30 -16.32 -5.90
N LEU A 54 18.60 -17.16 -5.16
CA LEU A 54 18.94 -17.48 -3.77
C LEU A 54 19.50 -18.92 -3.72
N PRO A 55 20.66 -19.17 -3.08
CA PRO A 55 21.27 -20.49 -3.03
C PRO A 55 20.29 -21.56 -2.51
N ASN A 56 20.22 -22.70 -3.22
CA ASN A 56 19.29 -23.82 -2.93
C ASN A 56 17.80 -23.49 -3.00
N TYR A 57 17.44 -22.30 -3.49
CA TYR A 57 16.06 -21.87 -3.69
C TYR A 57 15.76 -21.54 -5.17
N GLY A 58 16.77 -21.18 -5.97
CA GLY A 58 16.62 -20.87 -7.39
C GLY A 58 16.28 -19.40 -7.63
N LEU A 59 15.56 -19.09 -8.71
CA LEU A 59 15.08 -17.73 -8.98
C LEU A 59 14.13 -17.29 -7.86
N PHE A 60 14.52 -16.28 -7.08
CA PHE A 60 13.85 -15.98 -5.82
C PHE A 60 12.38 -15.59 -6.01
N GLY A 61 12.11 -14.54 -6.79
CA GLY A 61 10.76 -14.06 -7.07
C GLY A 61 9.85 -15.14 -7.68
N PRO A 62 10.23 -15.74 -8.83
CA PRO A 62 9.46 -16.82 -9.47
C PRO A 62 9.16 -18.02 -8.55
N THR A 63 10.13 -18.44 -7.75
CA THR A 63 9.92 -19.56 -6.81
C THR A 63 9.00 -19.16 -5.67
N LEU A 64 9.10 -17.91 -5.17
CA LEU A 64 8.23 -17.42 -4.11
C LEU A 64 6.77 -17.29 -4.56
N ILE A 65 6.50 -16.79 -5.77
CA ILE A 65 5.13 -16.74 -6.30
C ILE A 65 4.52 -18.14 -6.47
N GLN A 66 5.33 -19.12 -6.89
CA GLN A 66 4.92 -20.52 -7.00
C GLN A 66 4.55 -21.08 -5.63
N LYS A 67 5.45 -20.96 -4.65
CA LYS A 67 5.22 -21.44 -3.29
C LYS A 67 4.09 -20.69 -2.58
N ALA A 68 3.82 -19.44 -2.94
CA ALA A 68 2.73 -18.66 -2.38
C ALA A 68 1.37 -18.89 -3.07
N GLY A 69 1.30 -19.72 -4.11
CA GLY A 69 0.05 -20.06 -4.80
C GLY A 69 -0.43 -19.03 -5.82
N PHE A 70 0.43 -18.10 -6.27
CA PHE A 70 0.07 -17.03 -7.21
C PHE A 70 0.08 -17.45 -8.69
N VAL A 71 0.65 -18.62 -9.02
CA VAL A 71 0.81 -19.07 -10.41
C VAL A 71 -0.51 -19.09 -11.20
N PRO A 72 -1.62 -19.65 -10.69
CA PRO A 72 -2.88 -19.64 -11.43
C PRO A 72 -3.37 -18.24 -11.78
N GLN A 73 -3.22 -17.28 -10.85
CA GLN A 73 -3.62 -15.88 -11.04
C GLN A 73 -2.72 -15.19 -12.06
N VAL A 74 -1.40 -15.38 -11.96
CA VAL A 74 -0.42 -14.84 -12.93
C VAL A 74 -0.71 -15.37 -14.34
N ASP A 75 -0.89 -16.68 -14.49
CA ASP A 75 -1.17 -17.31 -15.78
C ASP A 75 -2.51 -16.86 -16.36
N GLN A 76 -3.56 -16.81 -15.54
CA GLN A 76 -4.89 -16.34 -15.96
C GLN A 76 -4.83 -14.87 -16.42
N ILE A 77 -4.13 -14.01 -15.69
CA ILE A 77 -3.98 -12.60 -16.02
C ILE A 77 -3.23 -12.45 -17.35
N SER A 78 -2.10 -13.14 -17.52
CA SER A 78 -1.34 -13.14 -18.77
C SER A 78 -2.23 -13.55 -19.94
N ASN A 79 -2.94 -14.66 -19.83
CA ASN A 79 -3.83 -15.13 -20.90
C ASN A 79 -4.98 -14.17 -21.23
N ASN A 80 -5.42 -13.35 -20.27
CA ASN A 80 -6.53 -12.41 -20.48
C ASN A 80 -6.12 -11.20 -21.32
N PHE A 81 -5.04 -10.50 -20.98
CA PHE A 81 -4.64 -9.34 -21.78
C PHE A 81 -4.10 -9.75 -23.16
N CYS A 82 -3.48 -10.94 -23.29
CA CYS A 82 -3.03 -11.45 -24.58
C CYS A 82 -4.17 -11.77 -25.55
N GLY A 83 -5.41 -11.89 -25.05
CA GLY A 83 -6.61 -12.07 -25.86
C GLY A 83 -7.26 -10.76 -26.34
N ALA A 84 -6.74 -9.58 -25.93
CA ALA A 84 -7.30 -8.31 -26.34
C ALA A 84 -6.99 -7.98 -27.81
N ASP A 85 -8.00 -7.58 -28.57
CA ASP A 85 -7.90 -7.20 -29.99
C ASP A 85 -7.88 -5.68 -30.21
N SER A 86 -7.94 -4.89 -29.13
CA SER A 86 -7.85 -3.42 -29.15
C SER A 86 -7.21 -2.88 -27.87
N PHE A 87 -6.72 -1.64 -27.95
CA PHE A 87 -6.14 -0.94 -26.80
C PHE A 87 -7.13 -0.80 -25.63
N ASP A 88 -8.37 -0.38 -25.88
CA ASP A 88 -9.37 -0.19 -24.83
C ASP A 88 -9.67 -1.50 -24.08
N LYS A 89 -9.81 -2.61 -24.82
CA LYS A 89 -9.99 -3.95 -24.21
C LYS A 89 -8.76 -4.38 -23.44
N ALA A 90 -7.55 -4.09 -23.93
CA ALA A 90 -6.31 -4.38 -23.21
C ALA A 90 -6.26 -3.57 -21.91
N LYS A 91 -6.55 -2.27 -21.94
CA LYS A 91 -6.59 -1.38 -20.78
C LYS A 91 -7.59 -1.84 -19.73
N GLN A 92 -8.81 -2.20 -20.15
CA GLN A 92 -9.80 -2.79 -19.24
C GLN A 92 -9.30 -4.11 -18.65
N SER A 93 -8.73 -4.98 -19.47
CA SER A 93 -8.24 -6.30 -19.03
C SER A 93 -7.12 -6.19 -18.00
N VAL A 94 -6.14 -5.30 -18.21
CA VAL A 94 -5.04 -5.11 -17.26
C VAL A 94 -5.50 -4.42 -15.97
N ARG A 95 -6.50 -3.53 -16.03
CA ARG A 95 -7.11 -2.93 -14.84
C ARG A 95 -7.78 -3.99 -13.96
N GLU A 96 -8.65 -4.81 -14.56
CA GLU A 96 -9.34 -5.88 -13.83
C GLU A 96 -8.37 -6.95 -13.33
N ALA A 97 -7.33 -7.26 -14.09
CA ALA A 97 -6.24 -8.11 -13.63
C ALA A 97 -5.52 -7.56 -12.39
N GLY A 98 -5.20 -6.26 -12.36
CA GLY A 98 -4.59 -5.63 -11.20
C GLY A 98 -5.47 -5.75 -9.97
N LYS A 99 -6.78 -5.44 -10.10
CA LYS A 99 -7.75 -5.60 -9.00
C LYS A 99 -7.81 -7.04 -8.49
N LEU A 100 -7.90 -8.02 -9.40
CA LEU A 100 -7.95 -9.44 -9.03
C LEU A 100 -6.68 -9.88 -8.30
N LEU A 101 -5.50 -9.43 -8.73
CA LEU A 101 -4.24 -9.73 -8.05
C LEU A 101 -4.22 -9.18 -6.63
N PHE A 102 -4.65 -7.92 -6.44
CA PHE A 102 -4.70 -7.31 -5.12
C PHE A 102 -5.71 -8.01 -4.20
N GLN A 103 -6.89 -8.34 -4.71
CA GLN A 103 -7.92 -9.08 -3.96
C GLN A 103 -7.44 -10.49 -3.57
N PHE A 104 -6.73 -11.18 -4.47
CA PHE A 104 -6.13 -12.46 -4.14
C PHE A 104 -5.08 -12.33 -3.02
N ALA A 105 -4.22 -11.32 -3.07
CA ALA A 105 -3.23 -11.06 -2.03
C ALA A 105 -3.88 -10.74 -0.66
N ILE A 106 -4.97 -9.96 -0.64
CA ILE A 106 -5.77 -9.71 0.56
C ILE A 106 -6.34 -11.02 1.11
N GLY A 107 -7.02 -11.80 0.26
CA GLY A 107 -7.62 -13.07 0.65
C GLY A 107 -6.58 -14.03 1.23
N ARG A 108 -5.39 -14.11 0.61
CA ARG A 108 -4.28 -14.90 1.12
C ARG A 108 -3.77 -14.39 2.48
N ALA A 109 -3.65 -13.08 2.64
CA ALA A 109 -3.17 -12.49 3.90
C ALA A 109 -4.16 -12.73 5.05
N GLN A 110 -5.46 -12.68 4.76
CA GLN A 110 -6.51 -12.67 5.79
C GLN A 110 -7.15 -14.03 6.07
N ASN A 111 -7.02 -15.02 5.18
CA ASN A 111 -7.55 -16.37 5.37
C ASN A 111 -6.49 -17.36 5.90
N ASP A 112 -6.95 -18.43 6.55
CA ASP A 112 -6.08 -19.51 7.03
C ASP A 112 -5.61 -20.43 5.88
N ASN A 113 -6.42 -20.57 4.83
CA ASN A 113 -6.02 -21.28 3.63
C ASN A 113 -5.31 -20.30 2.67
N THR A 114 -3.98 -20.30 2.75
CA THR A 114 -3.11 -19.45 1.92
C THR A 114 -2.97 -19.94 0.48
N GLY A 115 -3.41 -21.17 0.17
CA GLY A 115 -3.20 -21.80 -1.14
C GLY A 115 -1.72 -22.10 -1.45
N GLY A 116 -0.83 -22.08 -0.44
CA GLY A 116 0.61 -22.29 -0.62
C GLY A 116 1.39 -22.52 0.68
N GLU A 117 2.71 -22.62 0.57
CA GLU A 117 3.67 -22.92 1.66
C GLU A 117 4.20 -21.66 2.36
N VAL A 118 4.11 -20.50 1.71
CA VAL A 118 4.60 -19.24 2.27
C VAL A 118 3.67 -18.79 3.39
N ASP A 119 4.20 -18.19 4.45
CA ASP A 119 3.42 -17.65 5.56
C ASP A 119 2.44 -16.54 5.10
N ARG A 120 1.24 -16.50 5.70
CA ARG A 120 0.16 -15.58 5.31
C ARG A 120 0.52 -14.10 5.53
N TYR A 121 1.45 -13.82 6.44
CA TYR A 121 1.89 -12.46 6.75
C TYR A 121 2.99 -11.93 5.83
N ASP A 122 3.39 -12.70 4.81
CA ASP A 122 4.41 -12.30 3.83
C ASP A 122 3.85 -11.37 2.73
N ASP A 123 4.45 -10.19 2.57
CA ASP A 123 4.11 -9.19 1.55
C ASP A 123 4.80 -9.43 0.20
N ARG A 124 5.95 -10.11 0.21
CA ARG A 124 6.79 -10.31 -0.97
C ARG A 124 6.07 -11.01 -2.13
N PRO A 125 5.18 -12.01 -1.93
CA PRO A 125 4.48 -12.66 -3.05
C PRO A 125 3.71 -11.69 -3.96
N LEU A 126 3.00 -10.70 -3.39
CA LEU A 126 2.28 -9.71 -4.19
C LEU A 126 3.25 -8.85 -5.01
N TYR A 127 4.34 -8.39 -4.38
CA TYR A 127 5.37 -7.59 -5.04
C TYR A 127 5.97 -8.33 -6.26
N TRP A 128 6.40 -9.58 -6.07
CA TRP A 128 6.98 -10.38 -7.15
C TRP A 128 5.98 -10.73 -8.25
N ALA A 129 4.73 -11.01 -7.89
CA ALA A 129 3.67 -11.25 -8.88
C ALA A 129 3.38 -9.98 -9.70
N ARG A 130 3.36 -8.80 -9.06
CA ARG A 130 3.21 -7.51 -9.73
C ARG A 130 4.35 -7.28 -10.73
N LEU A 131 5.61 -7.44 -10.32
CA LEU A 131 6.76 -7.29 -11.22
C LEU A 131 6.75 -8.28 -12.39
N THR A 132 6.34 -9.53 -12.14
CA THR A 132 6.20 -10.55 -13.19
C THR A 132 5.19 -10.10 -14.24
N LEU A 133 4.06 -9.54 -13.81
CA LEU A 133 2.98 -9.11 -14.69
C LEU A 133 3.24 -7.75 -15.36
N THR A 134 3.87 -6.78 -14.69
CA THR A 134 4.31 -5.52 -15.34
C THR A 134 5.32 -5.83 -16.44
N LYS A 135 6.30 -6.71 -16.18
CA LYS A 135 7.23 -7.21 -17.19
C LYS A 135 6.48 -7.86 -18.36
N ALA A 136 5.52 -8.73 -18.09
CA ALA A 136 4.76 -9.41 -19.13
C ALA A 136 3.96 -8.42 -20.01
N ILE A 137 3.27 -7.44 -19.41
CA ILE A 137 2.54 -6.39 -20.13
C ILE A 137 3.52 -5.53 -20.95
N LYS A 138 4.65 -5.14 -20.37
CA LYS A 138 5.70 -4.37 -21.04
C LYS A 138 6.26 -5.13 -22.25
N GLN A 139 6.45 -6.44 -22.15
CA GLN A 139 7.03 -7.25 -23.22
C GLN A 139 5.98 -7.79 -24.20
N TRP A 140 4.69 -7.66 -23.95
CA TRP A 140 3.64 -8.21 -24.80
C TRP A 140 3.65 -7.65 -26.23
N LYS A 141 3.69 -8.53 -27.24
CA LYS A 141 3.43 -8.17 -28.63
C LYS A 141 1.93 -8.24 -28.91
N SER A 142 1.29 -7.08 -28.93
CA SER A 142 -0.14 -6.95 -29.24
C SER A 142 -0.44 -7.35 -30.69
N GLY A 143 -1.65 -7.86 -30.93
CA GLY A 143 -2.18 -8.11 -32.28
C GLY A 143 -2.63 -6.85 -33.02
N PHE A 144 -2.49 -5.68 -32.40
CA PHE A 144 -2.82 -4.35 -32.91
C PHE A 144 -1.62 -3.41 -32.70
N GLU A 145 -1.58 -2.30 -33.46
CA GLU A 145 -0.53 -1.29 -33.29
C GLU A 145 -0.59 -0.66 -31.89
N MET A 146 0.54 -0.68 -31.20
CA MET A 146 0.65 -0.12 -29.85
C MET A 146 1.92 0.72 -29.74
N SER A 147 1.75 2.01 -29.48
CA SER A 147 2.85 2.93 -29.23
C SER A 147 3.47 2.69 -27.84
N ASP A 148 4.67 3.22 -27.63
CA ASP A 148 5.34 3.14 -26.33
C ASP A 148 4.54 3.83 -25.21
N ASN A 149 3.86 4.95 -25.52
CA ASN A 149 2.99 5.65 -24.58
C ASN A 149 1.76 4.81 -24.22
N ALA A 150 1.12 4.17 -25.20
CA ALA A 150 0.00 3.28 -24.94
C ALA A 150 0.44 2.08 -24.08
N ARG A 151 1.61 1.51 -24.36
CA ARG A 151 2.20 0.44 -23.55
C ARG A 151 2.47 0.88 -22.11
N LYS A 152 3.07 2.06 -21.92
CA LYS A 152 3.28 2.67 -20.60
C LYS A 152 1.96 2.83 -19.87
N GLU A 153 0.93 3.32 -20.54
CA GLU A 153 -0.41 3.47 -19.96
C GLU A 153 -1.03 2.14 -19.50
N LEU A 154 -0.81 1.03 -20.23
CA LEU A 154 -1.24 -0.30 -19.77
C LEU A 154 -0.49 -0.73 -18.50
N VAL A 155 0.83 -0.51 -18.44
CA VAL A 155 1.64 -0.83 -17.26
C VAL A 155 1.20 0.01 -16.07
N THR A 156 1.03 1.32 -16.23
CA THR A 156 0.50 2.22 -15.18
C THR A 156 -0.88 1.77 -14.71
N THR A 157 -1.79 1.47 -15.64
CA THR A 157 -3.15 1.03 -15.30
C THR A 157 -3.15 -0.25 -14.46
N PHE A 158 -2.32 -1.23 -14.83
CA PHE A 158 -2.14 -2.45 -14.05
C PHE A 158 -1.52 -2.19 -12.67
N ASP A 159 -0.43 -1.43 -12.64
CA ASP A 159 0.35 -1.14 -11.43
C ASP A 159 -0.54 -0.49 -10.36
N LEU A 160 -1.22 0.61 -10.71
CA LEU A 160 -2.13 1.31 -9.77
C LEU A 160 -3.28 0.42 -9.30
N ALA A 161 -3.90 -0.37 -10.19
CA ALA A 161 -4.98 -1.27 -9.82
C ALA A 161 -4.50 -2.40 -8.86
N SER A 162 -3.31 -2.95 -9.12
CA SER A 162 -2.69 -4.02 -8.30
C SER A 162 -2.17 -3.56 -6.93
N ARG A 163 -2.19 -2.25 -6.68
CA ARG A 163 -1.85 -1.61 -5.41
C ARG A 163 -3.09 -1.27 -4.57
N GLY A 164 -4.28 -1.52 -5.11
CA GLY A 164 -5.56 -1.27 -4.44
C GLY A 164 -6.13 0.13 -4.64
N LEU A 165 -5.48 1.01 -5.42
CA LEU A 165 -5.93 2.40 -5.60
C LEU A 165 -7.32 2.50 -6.24
N ASP A 166 -7.69 1.50 -7.05
CA ASP A 166 -8.99 1.40 -7.71
C ASP A 166 -10.07 0.69 -6.87
N SER A 167 -9.76 0.28 -5.64
CA SER A 167 -10.63 -0.59 -4.81
C SER A 167 -11.08 0.06 -3.50
N VAL A 168 -10.76 1.33 -3.27
CA VAL A 168 -11.13 2.04 -2.03
C VAL A 168 -12.58 2.52 -2.13
N SER A 169 -13.46 1.93 -1.30
CA SER A 169 -14.85 2.37 -1.23
C SER A 169 -15.41 2.16 0.17
N PHE A 170 -15.42 3.23 0.96
CA PHE A 170 -15.94 3.18 2.32
C PHE A 170 -17.48 3.19 2.36
N PRO A 171 -18.11 2.71 3.45
CA PRO A 171 -19.55 2.84 3.66
C PRO A 171 -19.98 4.31 3.75
N THR A 172 -21.20 4.59 3.29
CA THR A 172 -21.83 5.91 3.46
C THR A 172 -22.42 6.07 4.86
N GLY A 173 -22.74 7.31 5.23
CA GLY A 173 -23.34 7.64 6.53
C GLY A 173 -22.34 7.63 7.68
N ASN A 174 -22.84 7.63 8.92
CA ASN A 174 -22.03 7.79 10.14
C ASN A 174 -22.06 6.56 11.05
N SER A 175 -22.53 5.41 10.55
CA SER A 175 -22.62 4.17 11.32
C SER A 175 -21.28 3.48 11.53
N ALA A 176 -20.24 3.88 10.79
CA ALA A 176 -18.89 3.35 10.89
C ALA A 176 -17.87 4.48 10.80
N ARG A 177 -16.79 4.36 11.57
CA ARG A 177 -15.58 5.16 11.39
C ARG A 177 -14.75 4.57 10.26
N ARG A 178 -14.04 5.43 9.53
CA ARG A 178 -13.32 5.05 8.32
C ARG A 178 -11.86 5.45 8.45
N VAL A 179 -10.94 4.50 8.30
CA VAL A 179 -9.50 4.78 8.30
C VAL A 179 -8.92 4.31 6.98
N MET A 180 -8.17 5.19 6.31
CA MET A 180 -7.42 4.84 5.11
C MET A 180 -5.95 4.68 5.44
N VAL A 181 -5.35 3.59 4.99
CA VAL A 181 -3.96 3.25 5.29
C VAL A 181 -3.16 3.09 4.01
N ALA A 182 -1.88 3.46 4.03
CA ALA A 182 -0.93 3.06 3.01
C ALA A 182 0.26 2.33 3.64
N GLY A 183 0.62 1.18 3.08
CA GLY A 183 1.91 0.52 3.31
C GLY A 183 2.84 0.71 2.10
N PHE A 184 3.99 0.03 2.10
CA PHE A 184 4.96 0.10 1.00
C PHE A 184 5.38 -1.29 0.51
N ASP A 185 5.81 -1.34 -0.74
CA ASP A 185 6.52 -2.49 -1.30
C ASP A 185 7.84 -2.77 -0.57
N PRO A 186 8.40 -4.01 -0.68
CA PRO A 186 9.80 -4.29 -0.39
C PRO A 186 10.76 -3.32 -1.07
N PHE A 187 11.87 -3.01 -0.40
CA PHE A 187 12.94 -2.17 -0.92
C PHE A 187 14.31 -2.69 -0.52
N GLN A 188 15.40 -2.09 -1.02
CA GLN A 188 16.78 -2.55 -0.79
C GLN A 188 17.05 -3.99 -1.26
N LEU A 189 16.33 -4.47 -2.28
CA LEU A 189 16.50 -5.82 -2.86
C LEU A 189 17.87 -6.04 -3.51
N ASN A 190 18.60 -4.96 -3.81
CA ASN A 190 20.00 -5.03 -4.25
C ASN A 190 20.95 -5.41 -3.11
N ALA A 191 20.59 -5.10 -1.87
CA ALA A 191 21.35 -5.48 -0.68
C ALA A 191 21.03 -6.92 -0.25
N ASP A 192 19.74 -7.26 -0.20
CA ASP A 192 19.28 -8.63 0.05
C ASP A 192 17.92 -8.87 -0.61
N ILE A 193 17.85 -9.82 -1.54
CA ILE A 193 16.64 -10.18 -2.29
C ILE A 193 15.51 -10.71 -1.40
N ARG A 194 15.84 -11.14 -0.17
CA ARG A 194 14.89 -11.65 0.81
C ARG A 194 14.17 -10.56 1.58
N THR A 195 14.56 -9.29 1.40
CA THR A 195 13.96 -8.17 2.13
C THR A 195 12.43 -8.18 1.98
N ALA A 196 11.75 -8.20 3.12
CA ALA A 196 10.30 -8.05 3.23
C ALA A 196 9.99 -6.68 3.85
N ASN A 197 8.79 -6.15 3.62
CA ASN A 197 8.36 -4.90 4.23
C ASN A 197 7.13 -5.12 5.12
N PRO A 198 7.26 -5.03 6.46
CA PRO A 198 6.12 -5.23 7.34
C PRO A 198 4.97 -4.25 7.07
N SER A 199 5.23 -3.05 6.52
CA SER A 199 4.13 -2.11 6.22
C SER A 199 3.25 -2.57 5.06
N GLY A 200 3.82 -3.20 4.02
CA GLY A 200 3.07 -3.83 2.95
C GLY A 200 2.20 -4.98 3.47
N ALA A 201 2.74 -5.79 4.38
CA ALA A 201 2.00 -6.87 5.03
C ALA A 201 0.84 -6.33 5.89
N ILE A 202 1.08 -5.25 6.66
CA ILE A 202 0.06 -4.56 7.45
C ILE A 202 -1.08 -4.06 6.55
N ALA A 203 -0.77 -3.45 5.40
CA ALA A 203 -1.77 -3.00 4.45
C ALA A 203 -2.66 -4.17 3.96
N LEU A 204 -2.06 -5.31 3.61
CA LEU A 204 -2.84 -6.49 3.18
C LEU A 204 -3.72 -7.07 4.29
N GLN A 205 -3.27 -7.03 5.55
CA GLN A 205 -4.06 -7.48 6.70
C GLN A 205 -5.19 -6.53 7.09
N LEU A 206 -5.08 -5.25 6.74
CA LEU A 206 -6.04 -4.20 7.06
C LEU A 206 -7.06 -3.93 5.96
N SER A 207 -6.72 -4.14 4.69
CA SER A 207 -7.60 -3.73 3.58
C SER A 207 -8.93 -4.48 3.62
N GLY A 208 -10.05 -3.73 3.69
CA GLY A 208 -11.41 -4.26 3.83
C GLY A 208 -11.76 -4.74 5.23
N LYS A 209 -10.86 -4.63 6.22
CA LYS A 209 -11.10 -5.10 7.58
C LYS A 209 -12.07 -4.19 8.31
N THR A 210 -12.97 -4.79 9.09
CA THR A 210 -13.82 -4.08 10.06
C THR A 210 -13.43 -4.48 11.48
N PHE A 211 -13.08 -3.52 12.32
CA PHE A 211 -12.97 -3.73 13.76
C PHE A 211 -14.30 -3.42 14.42
N ASN A 212 -14.85 -4.38 15.17
CA ASN A 212 -16.08 -4.16 15.93
C ASN A 212 -15.72 -3.67 17.33
N THR A 213 -15.97 -2.39 17.61
CA THR A 213 -15.70 -1.78 18.92
C THR A 213 -16.99 -1.46 19.66
N SER A 214 -16.90 -1.12 20.95
CA SER A 214 -18.05 -0.62 21.73
C SER A 214 -18.63 0.68 21.19
N ASP A 215 -17.82 1.48 20.50
CA ASP A 215 -18.21 2.79 19.94
C ASP A 215 -18.74 2.68 18.49
N GLY A 216 -18.81 1.45 17.98
CA GLY A 216 -19.23 1.15 16.61
C GLY A 216 -18.11 0.53 15.77
N PRO A 217 -18.43 0.12 14.53
CA PRO A 217 -17.47 -0.45 13.61
C PRO A 217 -16.46 0.59 13.09
N ILE A 218 -15.21 0.16 12.93
CA ILE A 218 -14.15 0.90 12.24
C ILE A 218 -13.79 0.11 10.99
N VAL A 219 -14.07 0.68 9.81
CA VAL A 219 -13.75 0.10 8.51
C VAL A 219 -12.41 0.67 8.02
N VAL A 220 -11.52 -0.23 7.60
CA VAL A 220 -10.21 0.13 7.08
C VAL A 220 -10.09 -0.26 5.62
N HIS A 221 -9.64 0.68 4.79
CA HIS A 221 -9.12 0.37 3.45
C HIS A 221 -7.64 0.69 3.41
N ALA A 222 -6.88 -0.18 2.75
CA ALA A 222 -5.45 0.01 2.62
C ALA A 222 -4.99 -0.18 1.18
N VAL A 223 -3.93 0.56 0.84
CA VAL A 223 -3.20 0.50 -0.43
C VAL A 223 -1.73 0.21 -0.18
N VAL A 224 -1.00 -0.18 -1.22
CA VAL A 224 0.46 -0.39 -1.17
C VAL A 224 1.16 0.56 -2.14
N LEU A 225 1.92 1.52 -1.59
CA LEU A 225 2.69 2.49 -2.35
C LEU A 225 3.99 1.88 -2.90
N PRO A 226 4.45 2.31 -4.09
CA PRO A 226 5.76 1.95 -4.59
C PRO A 226 6.88 2.63 -3.79
N VAL A 227 8.09 2.09 -3.89
CA VAL A 227 9.31 2.77 -3.43
C VAL A 227 10.04 3.29 -4.67
N LEU A 228 9.42 4.29 -5.33
CA LEU A 228 9.85 4.88 -6.61
C LEU A 228 9.67 6.40 -6.63
N TYR A 229 10.65 7.14 -7.13
CA TYR A 229 10.50 8.58 -7.38
C TYR A 229 9.77 8.84 -8.70
N GLY A 230 10.25 8.27 -9.81
CA GLY A 230 9.81 8.64 -11.16
C GLY A 230 8.51 7.98 -11.61
N GLU A 231 8.59 7.20 -12.70
CA GLU A 231 7.42 6.60 -13.37
C GLU A 231 6.55 5.76 -12.41
N ASN A 232 5.25 6.08 -12.37
CA ASN A 232 4.25 5.49 -11.47
C ASN A 232 4.56 5.69 -9.97
N GLY A 233 5.52 6.57 -9.66
CA GLY A 233 6.03 6.86 -8.33
C GLY A 233 5.54 8.18 -7.77
N PHE A 234 6.35 8.74 -6.87
CA PHE A 234 6.02 9.93 -6.11
C PHE A 234 5.95 11.21 -6.96
N ASP A 235 6.81 11.35 -7.97
CA ASP A 235 6.83 12.49 -8.89
C ASP A 235 5.57 12.52 -9.79
N ASP A 236 5.07 11.33 -10.15
CA ASP A 236 3.80 11.17 -10.88
C ASP A 236 2.55 11.30 -9.97
N GLY A 237 2.74 11.56 -8.66
CA GLY A 237 1.65 11.85 -7.73
C GLY A 237 0.90 10.62 -7.21
N VAL A 238 1.56 9.47 -7.08
CA VAL A 238 0.92 8.21 -6.62
C VAL A 238 0.28 8.32 -5.23
N VAL A 239 0.85 9.14 -4.33
CA VAL A 239 0.29 9.36 -2.98
C VAL A 239 -1.03 10.13 -3.09
N GLU A 240 -1.06 11.17 -3.92
CA GLU A 240 -2.27 11.95 -4.15
C GLU A 240 -3.33 11.14 -4.90
N ALA A 241 -2.93 10.33 -5.88
CA ALA A 241 -3.83 9.40 -6.57
C ALA A 241 -4.42 8.34 -5.62
N ALA A 242 -3.67 7.91 -4.60
CA ALA A 242 -4.15 6.98 -3.60
C ALA A 242 -5.19 7.59 -2.66
N PHE A 243 -4.88 8.72 -2.02
CA PHE A 243 -5.75 9.29 -0.97
C PHE A 243 -6.81 10.27 -1.51
N GLY A 244 -6.49 10.99 -2.59
CA GLY A 244 -7.29 12.10 -3.09
C GLY A 244 -8.73 11.77 -3.43
N PRO A 245 -9.01 10.69 -4.21
CA PRO A 245 -10.39 10.32 -4.53
C PRO A 245 -11.24 10.07 -3.28
N ALA A 246 -10.70 9.36 -2.29
CA ALA A 246 -11.42 9.06 -1.05
C ALA A 246 -11.59 10.32 -0.16
N LEU A 247 -10.61 11.22 -0.15
CA LEU A 247 -10.70 12.48 0.60
C LEU A 247 -11.71 13.47 -0.02
N GLN A 248 -11.87 13.47 -1.34
CA GLN A 248 -12.82 14.33 -2.03
C GLN A 248 -14.27 13.85 -1.91
N ASP A 249 -14.51 12.54 -1.81
CA ASP A 249 -15.84 11.97 -1.64
C ASP A 249 -16.44 12.31 -0.27
N ALA A 250 -17.27 13.35 -0.20
CA ALA A 250 -17.85 13.83 1.05
C ALA A 250 -18.80 12.83 1.74
N GLU A 251 -19.37 11.87 1.00
CA GLU A 251 -20.29 10.87 1.56
C GLU A 251 -19.56 9.67 2.16
N ARG A 252 -18.35 9.39 1.67
CA ARG A 252 -17.54 8.22 2.03
C ARG A 252 -16.17 8.56 2.62
N ARG A 253 -15.91 9.84 2.85
CA ARG A 253 -14.61 10.36 3.29
C ARG A 253 -14.09 9.61 4.53
N PRO A 254 -12.81 9.19 4.55
CA PRO A 254 -12.23 8.62 5.77
C PRO A 254 -12.22 9.65 6.90
N ASP A 255 -12.35 9.20 8.15
CA ASP A 255 -12.15 10.00 9.36
C ASP A 255 -10.66 10.19 9.68
N GLY A 256 -9.80 9.28 9.18
CA GLY A 256 -8.35 9.36 9.34
C GLY A 256 -7.57 8.72 8.20
N ILE A 257 -6.37 9.24 7.96
CA ILE A 257 -5.37 8.70 7.03
C ILE A 257 -4.08 8.39 7.78
N VAL A 258 -3.48 7.22 7.50
CA VAL A 258 -2.20 6.80 8.09
C VAL A 258 -1.30 6.26 6.99
N THR A 259 -0.11 6.83 6.82
CA THR A 259 0.95 6.17 6.06
C THR A 259 1.80 5.35 7.03
N ILE A 260 2.18 4.13 6.64
CA ILE A 260 2.92 3.20 7.48
C ILE A 260 4.17 2.77 6.74
N SER A 261 5.32 2.82 7.41
CA SER A 261 6.57 2.33 6.84
C SER A 261 7.48 1.72 7.92
N GLN A 262 8.60 1.15 7.51
CA GLN A 262 9.56 0.53 8.43
C GLN A 262 10.56 1.58 8.93
N GLY A 263 10.76 1.68 10.24
CA GLY A 263 11.59 2.70 10.90
C GLY A 263 12.80 2.13 11.63
N LEU A 264 12.86 2.32 12.96
CA LEU A 264 13.98 1.90 13.82
C LEU A 264 13.79 0.48 14.40
N PRO A 265 14.84 -0.16 14.95
CA PRO A 265 14.69 -1.44 15.65
C PRO A 265 13.81 -1.37 16.90
N GLU A 266 13.00 -2.41 17.11
CA GLU A 266 12.29 -2.71 18.37
C GLU A 266 11.31 -1.62 18.90
N GLN A 267 10.88 -0.67 18.06
CA GLN A 267 9.92 0.36 18.45
C GLN A 267 9.00 0.80 17.30
N PHE A 268 7.82 1.30 17.68
CA PHE A 268 6.94 2.08 16.81
C PHE A 268 7.14 3.56 17.06
N ASP A 269 7.08 4.36 16.00
CA ASP A 269 7.20 5.81 16.06
C ASP A 269 5.98 6.47 15.39
N ILE A 270 5.24 7.25 16.16
CA ILE A 270 4.22 8.17 15.66
C ILE A 270 4.94 9.47 15.34
N GLU A 271 5.13 9.74 14.06
CA GLU A 271 5.94 10.88 13.62
C GLU A 271 5.18 12.19 13.79
N ARG A 272 5.78 13.14 14.52
CA ARG A 272 5.18 14.47 14.70
C ARG A 272 5.28 15.30 13.44
N TRP A 273 6.45 15.35 12.82
CA TRP A 273 6.77 16.29 11.75
C TRP A 273 7.08 15.57 10.45
N ALA A 274 6.41 15.97 9.37
CA ALA A 274 6.81 15.65 8.01
C ALA A 274 7.48 16.86 7.36
N GLY A 275 8.68 16.69 6.80
CA GLY A 275 9.42 17.74 6.10
C GLY A 275 9.30 17.63 4.58
N GLY A 276 9.17 18.76 3.87
CA GLY A 276 9.10 18.81 2.41
C GLY A 276 10.45 18.70 1.68
N TRP A 277 11.31 17.76 2.05
CA TRP A 277 12.66 17.60 1.49
C TRP A 277 13.04 16.14 1.24
N ARG A 278 13.93 15.91 0.26
CA ARG A 278 14.52 14.61 -0.10
C ARG A 278 16.02 14.60 0.17
N GLY A 279 16.48 13.55 0.85
CA GLY A 279 17.89 13.35 1.23
C GLY A 279 18.80 12.79 0.15
N GLY A 280 18.26 12.14 -0.88
CA GLY A 280 19.05 11.50 -1.95
C GLY A 280 19.18 9.98 -1.86
N PHE A 281 18.55 9.30 -0.88
CA PHE A 281 18.59 7.84 -0.84
C PHE A 281 17.94 7.24 -2.10
N PRO A 282 18.56 6.22 -2.74
CA PRO A 282 18.05 5.66 -3.99
C PRO A 282 16.72 4.92 -3.81
N ASP A 283 15.85 5.00 -4.82
CA ASP A 283 14.63 4.20 -4.90
C ASP A 283 14.90 2.78 -5.40
N ASN A 284 13.85 1.96 -5.58
CA ASN A 284 13.99 0.59 -6.06
C ASN A 284 14.53 0.49 -7.50
N ASN A 285 14.50 1.58 -8.26
CA ASN A 285 15.12 1.70 -9.58
C ASN A 285 16.53 2.31 -9.55
N ASN A 286 17.12 2.45 -8.36
CA ASN A 286 18.40 3.11 -8.11
C ASN A 286 18.43 4.60 -8.50
N VAL A 287 17.27 5.23 -8.64
CA VAL A 287 17.17 6.67 -8.90
C VAL A 287 17.31 7.42 -7.58
N GLN A 288 18.19 8.42 -7.55
CA GLN A 288 18.37 9.31 -6.41
C GLN A 288 17.71 10.67 -6.71
N SER A 289 17.15 11.30 -5.67
CA SER A 289 16.57 12.63 -5.76
C SER A 289 16.85 13.40 -4.48
N THR A 290 17.40 14.60 -4.60
CA THR A 290 17.72 15.50 -3.47
C THR A 290 17.10 16.86 -3.73
N GLY A 291 16.56 17.49 -2.69
CA GLY A 291 15.93 18.81 -2.78
C GLY A 291 14.48 18.82 -2.31
N PRO A 292 13.74 19.92 -2.57
CA PRO A 292 12.34 20.04 -2.16
C PRO A 292 11.46 18.95 -2.78
N VAL A 293 10.46 18.49 -2.03
CA VAL A 293 9.45 17.56 -2.54
C VAL A 293 8.62 18.24 -3.64
N PRO A 294 8.60 17.72 -4.89
CA PRO A 294 7.90 18.38 -5.97
C PRO A 294 6.37 18.36 -5.77
N PRO A 295 5.65 19.35 -6.34
CA PRO A 295 4.19 19.35 -6.33
C PRO A 295 3.63 18.24 -7.23
N ALA A 296 2.56 17.57 -6.81
CA ALA A 296 1.82 16.66 -7.70
C ALA A 296 0.74 17.42 -8.48
N ALA A 297 0.81 17.36 -9.80
CA ALA A 297 -0.11 18.05 -10.70
C ALA A 297 -1.56 17.55 -10.52
N GLY A 298 -2.54 18.46 -10.68
CA GLY A 298 -3.97 18.12 -10.60
C GLY A 298 -4.55 18.07 -9.18
N TRP A 299 -3.73 18.21 -8.14
CA TRP A 299 -4.15 18.20 -6.75
C TRP A 299 -3.84 19.53 -6.05
N PRO A 300 -4.53 19.90 -4.95
CA PRO A 300 -4.16 21.05 -4.13
C PRO A 300 -2.76 20.89 -3.52
N GLN A 301 -1.88 21.89 -3.71
CA GLN A 301 -0.47 21.87 -3.28
C GLN A 301 -0.11 23.14 -2.48
N PRO A 302 -0.62 23.32 -1.25
CA PRO A 302 -0.21 24.44 -0.41
C PRO A 302 1.30 24.37 -0.14
N ASN A 303 1.97 25.52 -0.16
CA ASN A 303 3.40 25.60 0.10
C ASN A 303 3.67 25.53 1.62
N LEU A 304 3.99 24.34 2.11
CA LEU A 304 4.24 24.05 3.52
C LEU A 304 5.63 23.44 3.69
N ASN A 305 6.45 23.97 4.59
CA ASN A 305 7.79 23.44 4.84
C ASN A 305 7.74 22.17 5.71
N PHE A 306 7.02 22.27 6.83
CA PHE A 306 6.72 21.17 7.73
C PHE A 306 5.22 21.03 7.93
N ILE A 307 4.77 19.79 8.17
CA ILE A 307 3.38 19.49 8.50
C ILE A 307 3.34 18.66 9.77
N GLU A 308 2.59 19.13 10.77
CA GLU A 308 2.37 18.42 12.03
C GLU A 308 1.33 17.31 11.85
N THR A 309 1.55 16.18 12.50
CA THR A 309 0.55 15.11 12.58
C THR A 309 -0.70 15.57 13.35
N THR A 310 -1.86 15.10 12.89
CA THR A 310 -3.14 15.16 13.62
C THR A 310 -3.60 13.77 14.07
N LEU A 311 -2.72 12.76 14.08
CA LEU A 311 -3.03 11.47 14.67
C LEU A 311 -3.23 11.62 16.18
N PRO A 312 -4.13 10.81 16.78
CA PRO A 312 -4.41 10.86 18.21
C PRO A 312 -3.29 10.13 18.98
N TYR A 313 -2.09 10.70 19.00
CA TYR A 313 -0.88 10.01 19.46
C TYR A 313 -1.00 9.49 20.90
N GLN A 314 -1.58 10.29 21.80
CA GLN A 314 -1.75 9.90 23.20
C GLN A 314 -2.63 8.65 23.33
N GLN A 315 -3.76 8.63 22.62
CA GLN A 315 -4.66 7.48 22.56
C GLN A 315 -3.97 6.24 21.95
N MET A 316 -3.14 6.43 20.93
CA MET A 316 -2.36 5.33 20.34
C MET A 316 -1.33 4.76 21.33
N GLN A 317 -0.69 5.61 22.15
CA GLN A 317 0.23 5.17 23.20
C GLN A 317 -0.51 4.48 24.35
N ASP A 318 -1.65 5.03 24.77
CA ASP A 318 -2.45 4.54 25.90
C ASP A 318 -3.21 3.25 25.59
N ALA A 319 -3.35 2.89 24.30
CA ALA A 319 -4.00 1.66 23.86
C ALA A 319 -3.31 0.36 24.34
N ALA A 320 -2.15 0.46 25.00
CA ALA A 320 -1.42 -0.65 25.61
C ALA A 320 -1.27 -1.86 24.66
N THR A 321 -0.81 -1.57 23.43
CA THR A 321 -0.73 -2.54 22.35
C THR A 321 0.57 -3.34 22.40
N GLY A 322 0.52 -4.60 21.96
CA GLY A 322 1.65 -5.45 21.57
C GLY A 322 2.93 -5.44 22.44
N PRO A 323 4.02 -6.04 21.94
CA PRO A 323 5.27 -6.15 22.71
C PRO A 323 6.23 -4.95 22.54
N PHE A 324 6.06 -4.13 21.51
CA PHE A 324 7.00 -3.05 21.18
C PHE A 324 6.57 -1.72 21.81
N LYS A 325 7.53 -0.86 22.15
CA LYS A 325 7.24 0.49 22.65
C LYS A 325 6.63 1.36 21.54
N VAL A 326 5.64 2.18 21.89
CA VAL A 326 5.06 3.20 21.01
C VAL A 326 5.57 4.58 21.44
N ARG A 327 6.43 5.18 20.61
CA ARG A 327 7.02 6.51 20.86
C ARG A 327 6.28 7.56 20.03
N TYR A 328 6.02 8.72 20.62
CA TYR A 328 5.70 9.93 19.86
C TYR A 328 7.03 10.61 19.52
N ASN A 329 7.40 10.58 18.23
CA ASN A 329 8.70 11.08 17.79
C ASN A 329 8.60 12.58 17.48
N THR A 330 9.24 13.39 18.31
CA THR A 330 9.23 14.86 18.21
C THR A 330 10.44 15.43 17.48
N GLU A 331 11.36 14.56 17.04
CA GLU A 331 12.60 14.94 16.40
C GLU A 331 12.36 15.53 15.00
N PHE A 332 13.18 16.50 14.60
CA PHE A 332 13.21 17.03 13.23
C PHE A 332 14.57 17.70 12.94
N CYS A 333 14.85 17.98 11.66
CA CYS A 333 16.05 18.71 11.25
C CYS A 333 15.72 19.79 10.23
N GLU A 334 16.25 21.00 10.42
CA GLU A 334 15.98 22.15 9.54
C GLU A 334 17.22 22.98 9.27
N TRP A 335 17.22 23.70 8.16
CA TRP A 335 18.18 24.77 7.89
C TRP A 335 17.53 26.13 8.12
N PRO A 336 18.25 27.11 8.69
CA PRO A 336 17.76 28.48 8.76
C PRO A 336 17.47 29.02 7.35
N LYS A 337 16.47 29.89 7.23
CA LYS A 337 16.11 30.53 5.96
C LYS A 337 17.31 31.14 5.24
N GLY A 338 17.42 30.87 3.95
CA GLY A 338 18.49 31.41 3.10
C GLY A 338 19.86 30.76 3.30
N SER A 339 19.97 29.74 4.18
CA SER A 339 21.20 28.97 4.33
C SER A 339 21.40 27.98 3.18
N PRO A 340 22.64 27.62 2.84
CA PRO A 340 22.92 26.52 1.91
C PRO A 340 22.36 25.19 2.43
N THR A 341 21.67 24.45 1.58
CA THR A 341 21.09 23.13 1.91
C THR A 341 22.05 21.97 1.69
N THR A 342 23.35 22.26 1.72
CA THR A 342 24.45 21.28 1.62
C THR A 342 25.22 21.14 2.93
N GLU A 343 25.00 22.04 3.89
CA GLU A 343 25.61 21.98 5.23
C GLU A 343 24.81 21.04 6.14
N PRO A 344 25.37 20.56 7.25
CA PRO A 344 24.60 19.84 8.27
C PRO A 344 23.42 20.68 8.77
N CYS A 345 22.22 20.08 8.80
CA CYS A 345 21.03 20.72 9.35
C CYS A 345 21.09 20.82 10.88
N ILE A 346 20.29 21.74 11.45
CA ILE A 346 20.14 21.88 12.90
C ILE A 346 19.15 20.81 13.37
N ARG A 347 19.65 19.83 14.14
CA ARG A 347 18.85 18.76 14.75
C ARG A 347 18.13 19.28 15.99
N HIS A 348 16.85 18.97 16.11
CA HIS A 348 16.03 19.27 17.27
C HIS A 348 15.43 17.98 17.82
N ASP A 349 15.61 17.72 19.12
CA ASP A 349 14.97 16.57 19.78
C ASP A 349 13.46 16.80 20.00
N SER A 350 13.07 18.07 20.13
CA SER A 350 11.69 18.50 20.30
C SER A 350 11.54 19.99 19.93
N GLY A 351 10.29 20.46 19.84
CA GLY A 351 9.98 21.85 19.55
C GLY A 351 9.01 22.01 18.39
N VAL A 352 8.99 23.21 17.80
CA VAL A 352 8.22 23.55 16.60
C VAL A 352 9.21 24.10 15.59
N PRO A 353 9.22 23.59 14.34
CA PRO A 353 10.06 24.14 13.26
C PRO A 353 9.83 25.64 13.08
N ALA A 354 10.89 26.39 12.79
CA ALA A 354 10.71 27.82 12.49
C ALA A 354 9.87 27.98 11.22
N SER A 355 8.94 28.94 11.22
CA SER A 355 7.91 29.05 10.16
C SER A 355 8.48 29.26 8.75
N ASP A 356 9.69 29.78 8.63
CA ASP A 356 10.35 30.07 7.37
C ASP A 356 11.68 29.33 7.18
N SER A 357 11.96 28.32 8.01
CA SER A 357 13.09 27.40 7.83
C SER A 357 12.90 26.51 6.61
N ILE A 358 13.99 25.90 6.14
CA ILE A 358 13.98 24.93 5.07
C ILE A 358 14.01 23.54 5.71
N PRO A 359 13.07 22.64 5.38
CA PRO A 359 13.09 21.29 5.92
C PRO A 359 14.33 20.54 5.41
N ALA A 360 14.98 19.81 6.31
CA ALA A 360 15.99 18.82 5.95
C ALA A 360 15.43 17.41 6.17
N GLU A 361 14.90 17.15 7.37
CA GLU A 361 14.32 15.86 7.76
C GLU A 361 13.09 16.09 8.67
N GLY A 362 12.04 15.30 8.45
CA GLY A 362 11.00 15.09 9.47
C GLY A 362 11.45 14.07 10.52
N GLY A 363 10.56 13.70 11.45
CA GLY A 363 10.86 12.65 12.43
C GLY A 363 11.15 11.31 11.77
N GLY A 364 10.55 11.08 10.60
CA GLY A 364 10.75 9.92 9.75
C GLY A 364 11.95 9.99 8.79
N GLY A 365 12.83 11.00 8.93
CA GLY A 365 13.94 11.25 8.01
C GLY A 365 13.54 12.07 6.77
N ASP A 366 14.22 11.84 5.65
CA ASP A 366 14.10 12.58 4.39
C ASP A 366 13.94 11.67 3.16
N TYR A 367 13.46 10.45 3.37
CA TYR A 367 13.16 9.49 2.32
C TYR A 367 11.65 9.37 2.05
N LEU A 368 11.24 8.36 1.28
CA LEU A 368 9.85 8.16 0.83
C LEU A 368 8.85 7.91 1.98
N SER A 369 9.30 7.43 3.14
CA SER A 369 8.46 7.34 4.35
C SER A 369 7.98 8.71 4.81
N ASN A 370 8.90 9.64 5.04
CA ASN A 370 8.62 11.05 5.34
C ASN A 370 7.84 11.72 4.19
N GLU A 371 8.23 11.50 2.94
CA GLU A 371 7.55 12.12 1.80
C GLU A 371 6.08 11.67 1.69
N SER A 372 5.77 10.40 2.01
CA SER A 372 4.38 9.92 1.99
C SER A 372 3.53 10.59 3.05
N MET A 373 4.07 10.78 4.26
CA MET A 373 3.42 11.55 5.33
C MET A 373 3.18 12.99 4.88
N TYR A 374 4.22 13.63 4.32
CA TYR A 374 4.17 15.01 3.88
C TYR A 374 3.12 15.19 2.77
N ARG A 375 3.14 14.38 1.72
CA ARG A 375 2.19 14.47 0.60
C ARG A 375 0.75 14.18 1.00
N ALA A 376 0.51 13.11 1.76
CA ALA A 376 -0.84 12.76 2.21
C ALA A 376 -1.45 13.86 3.09
N ASN A 377 -0.64 14.47 3.99
CA ASN A 377 -1.11 15.57 4.82
C ASN A 377 -1.16 16.91 4.08
N ARG A 378 -0.27 17.18 3.12
CA ARG A 378 -0.31 18.37 2.24
C ARG A 378 -1.61 18.39 1.44
N LEU A 379 -2.00 17.24 0.90
CA LEU A 379 -3.29 17.04 0.23
C LEU A 379 -4.47 17.27 1.17
N ARG A 380 -4.45 16.68 2.37
CA ARG A 380 -5.47 16.87 3.42
C ARG A 380 -5.65 18.36 3.77
N VAL A 381 -4.54 19.09 3.98
CA VAL A 381 -4.56 20.52 4.26
C VAL A 381 -5.05 21.33 3.05
N GLY A 382 -4.59 20.99 1.84
CA GLY A 382 -5.00 21.66 0.60
C GLY A 382 -6.48 21.45 0.25
N LEU A 383 -7.11 20.40 0.76
CA LEU A 383 -8.56 20.14 0.68
C LEU A 383 -9.34 20.75 1.86
N GLU A 384 -8.69 21.56 2.71
CA GLU A 384 -9.27 22.17 3.91
C GLU A 384 -9.78 21.16 4.96
N LEU A 385 -9.23 19.94 4.96
CA LEU A 385 -9.60 18.86 5.89
C LEU A 385 -8.72 18.84 7.14
N THR A 386 -8.52 20.01 7.76
CA THR A 386 -7.57 20.18 8.88
C THR A 386 -7.95 19.38 10.14
N ASN A 387 -9.25 19.11 10.33
CA ASN A 387 -9.78 18.29 11.44
C ASN A 387 -9.68 16.78 11.20
N LEU A 388 -9.43 16.34 9.96
CA LEU A 388 -9.25 14.92 9.64
C LEU A 388 -7.91 14.44 10.21
N ARG A 389 -7.91 13.25 10.86
CA ARG A 389 -6.71 12.69 11.48
C ARG A 389 -5.71 12.27 10.40
N GLY A 390 -4.45 12.68 10.51
CA GLY A 390 -3.45 12.43 9.46
C GLY A 390 -2.04 12.37 10.00
N GLY A 391 -1.26 11.38 9.57
CA GLY A 391 0.13 11.24 10.00
C GLY A 391 0.79 9.96 9.53
N HIS A 392 1.90 9.63 10.19
CA HIS A 392 2.73 8.49 9.86
C HIS A 392 3.01 7.62 11.07
N LEU A 393 3.06 6.31 10.83
CA LEU A 393 3.49 5.32 11.79
C LEU A 393 4.68 4.56 11.21
N HIS A 394 5.86 4.77 11.78
CA HIS A 394 6.98 3.87 11.58
C HIS A 394 6.82 2.63 12.46
N VAL A 395 7.08 1.45 11.89
CA VAL A 395 7.05 0.16 12.57
C VAL A 395 8.47 -0.39 12.75
N PRO A 396 8.71 -1.32 13.69
CA PRO A 396 10.03 -1.87 13.91
C PRO A 396 10.67 -2.47 12.64
N VAL A 397 11.99 -2.36 12.47
CA VAL A 397 12.67 -3.14 11.42
C VAL A 397 12.48 -4.63 11.61
N LEU A 398 12.08 -5.33 10.55
CA LEU A 398 11.85 -6.76 10.59
C LEU A 398 13.16 -7.54 10.66
N GLY A 399 14.19 -7.08 9.96
CA GLY A 399 15.47 -7.79 9.82
C GLY A 399 15.41 -8.90 8.77
N PHE A 400 16.26 -9.91 8.91
CA PHE A 400 16.42 -11.01 7.95
C PHE A 400 16.30 -12.38 8.62
N PRO A 401 15.88 -13.42 7.87
CA PRO A 401 15.98 -14.79 8.33
C PRO A 401 17.46 -15.22 8.44
N ASP A 402 17.71 -16.20 9.31
CA ASP A 402 19.01 -16.80 9.54
C ASP A 402 19.48 -17.61 8.32
N GLY A 403 20.80 -17.59 8.07
CA GLY A 403 21.41 -18.33 6.96
C GLY A 403 20.96 -17.83 5.58
N ASN A 404 20.70 -18.77 4.65
CA ASN A 404 20.30 -18.50 3.27
C ASN A 404 18.84 -18.86 2.99
N ALA A 405 18.03 -19.15 4.01
CA ALA A 405 16.62 -19.46 3.82
C ALA A 405 15.83 -18.19 3.44
N PRO A 406 14.73 -18.32 2.69
CA PRO A 406 13.84 -17.18 2.37
C PRO A 406 13.05 -16.69 3.60
N SER A 407 12.90 -17.54 4.62
CA SER A 407 12.14 -17.31 5.84
C SER A 407 12.58 -18.30 6.91
N ASP A 408 12.29 -17.98 8.17
CA ASP A 408 12.38 -18.90 9.31
C ASP A 408 11.35 -18.52 10.38
N GLN A 409 11.21 -19.34 11.41
CA GLN A 409 10.22 -19.17 12.47
C GLN A 409 10.41 -17.87 13.28
N LYS A 410 11.65 -17.42 13.50
CA LYS A 410 11.95 -16.21 14.28
C LYS A 410 11.57 -14.96 13.48
N PHE A 411 11.92 -14.94 12.20
CA PHE A 411 11.54 -13.91 11.25
C PHE A 411 10.01 -13.82 11.12
N GLU A 412 9.33 -14.95 10.95
CA GLU A 412 7.86 -15.02 10.87
C GLU A 412 7.18 -14.57 12.16
N LYS A 413 7.69 -14.98 13.32
CA LYS A 413 7.17 -14.56 14.61
C LYS A 413 7.31 -13.04 14.81
N LYS A 414 8.47 -12.47 14.50
CA LYS A 414 8.70 -11.03 14.62
C LYS A 414 7.78 -10.25 13.68
N ARG A 415 7.61 -10.73 12.44
CA ARG A 415 6.66 -10.15 11.48
C ARG A 415 5.24 -10.15 12.01
N LEU A 416 4.78 -11.28 12.55
CA LEU A 416 3.46 -11.40 13.17
C LEU A 416 3.28 -10.43 14.34
N ASP A 417 4.29 -10.28 15.20
CA ASP A 417 4.21 -9.37 16.35
C ASP A 417 4.10 -7.90 15.90
N ILE A 418 4.90 -7.49 14.92
CA ILE A 418 4.85 -6.15 14.33
C ILE A 418 3.47 -5.89 13.72
N ILE A 419 2.98 -6.82 12.89
CA ILE A 419 1.68 -6.69 12.23
C ILE A 419 0.55 -6.62 13.25
N SER A 420 0.53 -7.52 14.23
CA SER A 420 -0.53 -7.61 15.23
C SER A 420 -0.63 -6.34 16.07
N GLN A 421 0.51 -5.73 16.41
CA GLN A 421 0.52 -4.47 17.13
C GLN A 421 0.11 -3.30 16.24
N ALA A 422 0.57 -3.25 14.98
CA ALA A 422 0.16 -2.20 14.04
C ALA A 422 -1.35 -2.20 13.76
N LEU A 423 -1.99 -3.37 13.68
CA LEU A 423 -3.44 -3.48 13.54
C LEU A 423 -4.17 -2.83 14.71
N GLN A 424 -3.72 -3.05 15.95
CA GLN A 424 -4.29 -2.43 17.14
C GLN A 424 -4.08 -0.92 17.19
N LEU A 425 -2.92 -0.44 16.71
CA LEU A 425 -2.64 1.00 16.59
C LEU A 425 -3.53 1.67 15.55
N VAL A 426 -3.79 1.03 14.42
CA VAL A 426 -4.75 1.53 13.40
C VAL A 426 -6.18 1.51 13.93
N GLU A 427 -6.57 0.47 14.67
CA GLU A 427 -7.86 0.48 15.38
C GLU A 427 -7.96 1.68 16.34
N ALA A 428 -6.88 1.98 17.09
CA ALA A 428 -6.84 3.13 17.98
C ALA A 428 -7.01 4.47 17.23
N VAL A 429 -6.55 4.61 15.99
CA VAL A 429 -6.79 5.81 15.16
C VAL A 429 -8.27 6.02 14.87
N GLY A 430 -9.07 4.96 14.75
CA GLY A 430 -10.49 5.03 14.44
C GLY A 430 -11.42 5.20 15.64
N LYS A 431 -10.94 4.98 16.87
CA LYS A 431 -11.73 5.17 18.10
C LYS A 431 -11.98 6.66 18.38
N PRO A 432 -13.15 7.04 18.94
CA PRO A 432 -13.57 8.44 19.09
C PRO A 432 -12.55 9.33 19.79
#